data_AF-A0A1B8E962-F1
#
_entry.id   AF-A0A1B8E962-F1
#
_cell.length_a   1.000
_cell.length_b   1.000
_cell.length_c   1.000
_cell.angle_alpha   90.00
_cell.angle_beta   90.00
_cell.angle_gamma   90.00
#
_symmetry.space_group_name_H-M   'P 1'
#
loop_
_entity.id
_entity.type
_entity.pdbx_description
1 polymer ?
#
loop_
_entity_poly.entity_id
_entity_poly.type
_entity_poly.pdbx_seq_one_letter_code
_entity_poly.pdbx_strand_id
1 'polypeptide(L)'
;MSSWDYIAKLVCIGDSGTGKSSLVIRLCEGRFSPHHDVTIGVEFGSRIVPVGPPNYIAPPKPTLSSHPSGSSPPSSSADADADASTDPDPPGLPAPPVTTAKPKPAVQKHMKLSLWDTAGQETYKSVTRSYFRGASGALLVFDISRRPTFAHVQDWLADLRAIAETDIVVVLVGNKSDLAAGEENKREVTVKEAEEWAARNGVLEYVETSAKSGEGVERAFARVAERIYENIEAGKYDLYDRRSGVKGPGTGQQGRVKFGGEAGKAAAAGCC
;
A
#
# COMPACT_ATOMS: atom_id res chain seq x y z
N MET A 1 -13.92 -22.67 -6.78
CA MET A 1 -13.00 -21.65 -7.36
C MET A 1 -12.62 -20.68 -6.27
N SER A 2 -11.34 -20.35 -6.13
CA SER A 2 -10.89 -19.37 -5.13
C SER A 2 -11.50 -18.00 -5.44
N SER A 3 -12.04 -17.30 -4.43
CA SER A 3 -12.69 -15.99 -4.58
C SER A 3 -11.70 -14.83 -4.85
N TRP A 4 -10.44 -15.13 -5.14
CA TRP A 4 -9.36 -14.15 -5.28
C TRP A 4 -8.30 -14.66 -6.26
N ASP A 5 -7.65 -13.73 -6.97
CA ASP A 5 -6.59 -13.99 -7.95
C ASP A 5 -5.20 -13.92 -7.30
N TYR A 6 -5.01 -13.02 -6.35
CA TYR A 6 -3.73 -12.82 -5.65
C TYR A 6 -3.91 -12.82 -4.14
N ILE A 7 -2.86 -13.16 -3.41
CA ILE A 7 -2.78 -12.91 -1.97
C ILE A 7 -1.54 -12.06 -1.68
N ALA A 8 -1.70 -11.04 -0.85
CA ALA A 8 -0.60 -10.17 -0.40
C ALA A 8 -0.56 -10.09 1.12
N LYS A 9 0.64 -10.20 1.69
CA LYS A 9 0.89 -9.98 3.12
C LYS A 9 1.13 -8.49 3.39
N LEU A 10 0.27 -7.90 4.24
CA LEU A 10 0.37 -6.52 4.71
C LEU A 10 0.64 -6.51 6.22
N VAL A 11 1.54 -5.63 6.65
CA VAL A 11 1.79 -5.35 8.08
C VAL A 11 1.28 -3.95 8.43
N CYS A 12 0.65 -3.79 9.58
CA CYS A 12 0.35 -2.47 10.14
C CYS A 12 1.37 -2.18 11.26
N ILE A 13 2.13 -1.09 11.13
CA ILE A 13 3.23 -0.73 12.03
C ILE A 13 3.13 0.72 12.50
N GLY A 14 3.76 1.04 13.64
CA GLY A 14 3.68 2.35 14.28
C GLY A 14 3.45 2.24 15.78
N ASP A 15 3.54 3.38 16.47
CA ASP A 15 3.50 3.45 17.94
C ASP A 15 2.24 2.87 18.58
N SER A 16 2.32 2.57 19.88
CA SER A 16 1.17 2.15 20.66
C SER A 16 0.06 3.21 20.68
N GLY A 17 -1.19 2.77 20.59
CA GLY A 17 -2.36 3.65 20.64
C GLY A 17 -2.56 4.57 19.43
N THR A 18 -1.83 4.37 18.32
CA THR A 18 -2.07 5.06 17.04
C THR A 18 -3.30 4.53 16.29
N GLY A 19 -3.80 3.34 16.67
CA GLY A 19 -5.05 2.76 16.16
C GLY A 19 -4.87 1.73 15.03
N LYS A 20 -3.71 1.08 14.93
CA LYS A 20 -3.43 -0.02 13.98
C LYS A 20 -4.49 -1.13 14.01
N SER A 21 -4.76 -1.68 15.19
CA SER A 21 -5.79 -2.72 15.41
C SER A 21 -7.18 -2.21 15.02
N SER A 22 -7.52 -0.98 15.43
CA SER A 22 -8.81 -0.37 15.09
C SER A 22 -9.00 -0.20 13.58
N LEU A 23 -7.93 0.10 12.82
CA LEU A 23 -7.96 0.18 11.36
C LEU A 23 -8.19 -1.21 10.73
N VAL A 24 -7.49 -2.23 11.20
CA VAL A 24 -7.67 -3.62 10.72
C VAL A 24 -9.07 -4.14 11.01
N ILE A 25 -9.56 -3.94 12.23
CA ILE A 25 -10.93 -4.31 12.64
C ILE A 25 -11.95 -3.54 11.81
N ARG A 26 -11.76 -2.22 11.63
CA ARG A 26 -12.68 -1.41 10.81
C ARG A 26 -12.75 -1.93 9.38
N LEU A 27 -11.62 -2.26 8.76
CA LEU A 27 -11.59 -2.79 7.40
C LEU A 27 -12.25 -4.17 7.29
N CYS A 28 -12.00 -5.06 8.25
CA CYS A 28 -12.45 -6.46 8.17
C CYS A 28 -13.91 -6.63 8.60
N GLU A 29 -14.33 -5.89 9.62
CA GLU A 29 -15.59 -6.12 10.33
C GLU A 29 -16.54 -4.92 10.23
N GLY A 30 -16.10 -3.79 9.70
CA GLY A 30 -16.93 -2.59 9.56
C GLY A 30 -17.30 -1.94 10.89
N ARG A 31 -16.69 -2.35 12.02
CA ARG A 31 -16.98 -1.84 13.37
C ARG A 31 -15.80 -1.09 13.99
N PHE A 32 -16.07 -0.35 15.06
CA PHE A 32 -15.08 0.30 15.91
C PHE A 32 -15.46 0.11 17.37
N SER A 33 -14.45 -0.08 18.22
CA SER A 33 -14.61 -0.11 19.67
C SER A 33 -13.82 1.06 20.27
N PRO A 34 -14.38 1.84 21.20
CA PRO A 34 -13.59 2.81 21.94
C PRO A 34 -12.67 2.14 22.96
N HIS A 35 -12.98 0.91 23.37
CA HIS A 35 -12.19 0.11 24.29
C HIS A 35 -11.36 -0.89 23.49
N HIS A 36 -10.05 -0.75 23.58
CA HIS A 36 -9.09 -1.67 23.00
C HIS A 36 -8.01 -1.95 24.03
N ASP A 37 -7.81 -3.23 24.33
CA ASP A 37 -6.63 -3.66 25.05
C ASP A 37 -5.40 -3.45 24.17
N VAL A 38 -4.25 -3.25 24.80
CA VAL A 38 -2.98 -3.19 24.07
C VAL A 38 -2.78 -4.52 23.35
N THR A 39 -2.49 -4.47 22.05
CA THR A 39 -2.17 -5.67 21.25
C THR A 39 -0.93 -6.35 21.82
N ILE A 40 -1.08 -7.60 22.25
CA ILE A 40 0.02 -8.46 22.68
C ILE A 40 0.39 -9.36 21.49
N GLY A 41 1.54 -9.10 20.86
CA GLY A 41 2.00 -9.90 19.72
C GLY A 41 1.38 -9.45 18.39
N VAL A 42 0.71 -10.37 17.68
CA VAL A 42 0.08 -10.11 16.37
C VAL A 42 -1.32 -10.68 16.27
N GLU A 43 -2.25 -9.86 15.77
CA GLU A 43 -3.60 -10.29 15.40
C GLU A 43 -3.74 -10.42 13.87
N PHE A 44 -4.52 -11.41 13.44
CA PHE A 44 -4.66 -11.79 12.04
C PHE A 44 -6.03 -11.42 11.48
N GLY A 45 -6.05 -10.48 10.54
CA GLY A 45 -7.23 -10.15 9.73
C GLY A 45 -7.09 -10.63 8.29
N SER A 46 -8.20 -10.75 7.58
CA SER A 46 -8.14 -10.87 6.11
C SER A 46 -9.32 -10.20 5.43
N ARG A 47 -9.04 -9.52 4.32
CA ARG A 47 -10.03 -8.83 3.49
C ARG A 47 -9.73 -9.09 2.02
N ILE A 48 -10.75 -9.35 1.21
CA ILE A 48 -10.60 -9.40 -0.26
C ILE A 48 -11.00 -8.04 -0.81
N VAL A 49 -10.15 -7.46 -1.65
CA VAL A 49 -10.37 -6.16 -2.29
C VAL A 49 -10.26 -6.30 -3.82
N PRO A 50 -11.03 -5.54 -4.60
CA PRO A 50 -10.81 -5.44 -6.04
C PRO A 50 -9.47 -4.75 -6.33
N VAL A 51 -8.78 -5.19 -7.38
CA VAL A 51 -7.57 -4.56 -7.93
C VAL A 51 -7.60 -4.57 -9.45
N GLY A 52 -7.00 -3.55 -10.07
CA GLY A 52 -6.98 -3.40 -11.52
C GLY A 52 -8.35 -3.07 -12.13
N PRO A 53 -8.41 -2.85 -13.45
CA PRO A 53 -9.64 -2.41 -14.11
C PRO A 53 -10.76 -3.47 -14.03
N PRO A 54 -12.06 -3.07 -14.05
CA PRO A 54 -12.56 -1.71 -14.24
C PRO A 54 -12.55 -0.83 -12.97
N ASN A 55 -12.52 -1.40 -11.77
CA ASN A 55 -12.49 -0.63 -10.52
C ASN A 55 -11.05 -0.41 -10.06
N TYR A 56 -10.39 0.57 -10.67
CA TYR A 56 -9.02 1.00 -10.34
C TYR A 56 -9.04 2.40 -9.72
N ILE A 57 -8.35 2.58 -8.59
CA ILE A 57 -8.05 3.88 -8.01
C ILE A 57 -6.84 4.43 -8.78
N ALA A 58 -7.11 5.44 -9.61
CA ALA A 58 -6.04 6.09 -10.34
C ALA A 58 -5.02 6.72 -9.36
N PRO A 59 -3.71 6.65 -9.66
CA PRO A 59 -2.71 7.38 -8.89
C PRO A 59 -3.05 8.87 -8.92
N PRO A 60 -2.76 9.60 -7.84
CA PRO A 60 -2.94 11.04 -7.84
C PRO A 60 -2.15 11.63 -9.01
N LYS A 61 -2.81 12.41 -9.87
CA LYS A 61 -2.15 13.08 -10.98
C LYS A 61 -1.10 14.03 -10.41
N PRO A 62 0.15 14.04 -10.92
CA PRO A 62 1.12 15.04 -10.53
C PRO A 62 0.55 16.42 -10.88
N THR A 63 0.30 17.26 -9.87
CA THR A 63 -0.07 18.65 -10.05
C THR A 63 1.16 19.38 -10.58
N LEU A 64 1.24 19.58 -11.90
CA LEU A 64 2.19 20.53 -12.46
C LEU A 64 1.85 21.90 -11.87
N SER A 65 2.77 22.44 -11.07
CA SER A 65 2.73 23.83 -10.62
C SER A 65 2.71 24.74 -11.85
N SER A 66 1.59 25.40 -12.10
CA SER A 66 1.47 26.42 -13.13
C SER A 66 2.29 27.64 -12.74
N HIS A 67 3.54 27.70 -13.20
CA HIS A 67 4.26 28.96 -13.33
C HIS A 67 3.62 29.78 -14.45
N PRO A 68 3.22 31.05 -14.21
CA PRO A 68 2.78 31.92 -15.28
C PRO A 68 4.02 32.43 -16.02
N SER A 69 4.37 31.81 -17.15
CA SER A 69 5.34 32.38 -18.09
C SER A 69 4.66 33.51 -18.86
N GLY A 70 4.69 34.72 -18.30
CA GLY A 70 4.51 35.94 -19.05
C GLY A 70 5.74 36.20 -19.90
N SER A 71 5.56 36.33 -21.22
CA SER A 71 6.20 37.32 -22.11
C SER A 71 5.97 36.92 -23.57
N SER A 72 5.09 37.67 -24.23
CA SER A 72 5.04 37.75 -25.69
C SER A 72 6.31 38.45 -26.19
N PRO A 73 6.95 38.00 -27.29
CA PRO A 73 7.86 38.85 -28.04
C PRO A 73 7.10 39.66 -29.11
N PRO A 74 7.54 40.88 -29.44
CA PRO A 74 6.92 41.69 -30.48
C PRO A 74 7.38 41.27 -31.88
N SER A 75 6.48 41.48 -32.83
CA SER A 75 6.69 41.44 -34.27
C SER A 75 7.83 42.37 -34.72
N SER A 76 8.73 41.87 -35.57
CA SER A 76 9.52 42.72 -36.46
C SER A 76 9.60 42.09 -37.85
N SER A 77 9.23 42.92 -38.82
CA SER A 77 9.28 42.73 -40.27
C SER A 77 10.70 42.89 -40.79
N ALA A 78 11.11 42.02 -41.71
CA ALA A 78 12.13 42.33 -42.71
C ALA A 78 11.97 41.41 -43.92
N ASP A 79 11.74 42.05 -45.07
CA ASP A 79 11.75 41.49 -46.41
C ASP A 79 13.16 41.02 -46.82
N ALA A 80 13.26 39.91 -47.55
CA ALA A 80 14.33 39.66 -48.52
C ALA A 80 13.95 38.50 -49.46
N ASP A 81 13.85 38.83 -50.74
CA ASP A 81 13.74 37.92 -51.88
C ASP A 81 14.96 36.99 -52.01
N ALA A 82 14.73 35.72 -52.40
CA ALA A 82 15.62 34.95 -53.29
C ALA A 82 15.03 33.59 -53.69
N ASP A 83 14.64 33.50 -54.97
CA ASP A 83 14.95 32.47 -55.97
C ASP A 83 14.67 30.97 -55.77
N ALA A 84 14.35 30.36 -56.91
CA ALA A 84 13.70 29.08 -57.13
C ALA A 84 14.60 27.84 -57.02
N SER A 85 14.02 26.74 -56.57
CA SER A 85 14.20 25.41 -57.17
C SER A 85 13.18 24.42 -56.59
N THR A 86 12.22 24.02 -57.42
CA THR A 86 11.21 23.00 -57.12
C THR A 86 11.77 21.63 -57.49
N ASP A 87 12.24 20.87 -56.52
CA ASP A 87 12.44 19.42 -56.70
C ASP A 87 11.18 18.68 -56.20
N PRO A 88 10.64 17.71 -56.97
CA PRO A 88 9.53 16.88 -56.50
C PRO A 88 10.02 15.82 -55.50
N ASP A 89 9.40 15.79 -54.32
CA ASP A 89 9.55 14.73 -53.32
C ASP A 89 9.33 13.33 -53.90
N PRO A 90 10.14 12.31 -53.54
CA PRO A 90 9.86 10.92 -53.89
C PRO A 90 8.63 10.40 -53.12
N PRO A 91 7.82 9.48 -53.70
CA PRO A 91 6.62 8.99 -53.06
C PRO A 91 6.94 8.23 -51.76
N GLY A 92 6.41 8.74 -50.65
CA GLY A 92 6.54 8.13 -49.33
C GLY A 92 6.01 6.70 -49.32
N LEU A 93 6.80 5.79 -48.73
CA LEU A 93 6.40 4.42 -48.46
C LEU A 93 5.12 4.39 -47.61
N PRO A 94 4.18 3.46 -47.84
CA PRO A 94 2.98 3.35 -47.03
C PRO A 94 3.36 3.03 -45.58
N ALA A 95 2.78 3.77 -44.63
CA ALA A 95 2.94 3.52 -43.20
C ALA A 95 2.55 2.06 -42.87
N PRO A 96 3.26 1.40 -41.93
CA PRO A 96 2.91 0.05 -41.52
C PRO A 96 1.48 -0.01 -40.97
N PRO A 97 0.75 -1.11 -41.18
CA PRO A 97 -0.61 -1.23 -40.71
C PRO A 97 -0.63 -1.07 -39.18
N VAL A 98 -1.31 -0.04 -38.71
CA VAL A 98 -1.68 0.12 -37.29
C VAL A 98 -2.62 -1.04 -36.98
N THR A 99 -2.08 -2.12 -36.42
CA THR A 99 -2.86 -3.20 -35.85
C THR A 99 -3.61 -2.64 -34.65
N THR A 100 -4.84 -2.18 -34.88
CA THR A 100 -5.80 -1.87 -33.82
C THR A 100 -6.20 -3.18 -33.15
N ALA A 101 -5.35 -3.69 -32.26
CA ALA A 101 -5.74 -4.75 -31.34
C ALA A 101 -6.87 -4.19 -30.47
N LYS A 102 -8.10 -4.69 -30.65
CA LYS A 102 -9.22 -4.35 -29.76
C LYS A 102 -8.81 -4.70 -28.33
N PRO A 103 -8.88 -3.77 -27.36
CA PRO A 103 -8.54 -4.07 -25.98
C PRO A 103 -9.47 -5.17 -25.47
N LYS A 104 -8.88 -6.27 -24.99
CA LYS A 104 -9.61 -7.36 -24.33
C LYS A 104 -10.43 -6.74 -23.19
N PRO A 105 -11.73 -7.07 -23.03
CA PRO A 105 -12.53 -6.51 -21.94
C PRO A 105 -11.85 -6.86 -20.62
N ALA A 106 -11.48 -5.83 -19.85
CA ALA A 106 -10.74 -6.02 -18.62
C ALA A 106 -11.65 -6.70 -17.57
N VAL A 107 -11.21 -7.86 -17.09
CA VAL A 107 -11.92 -8.61 -16.05
C VAL A 107 -11.41 -8.15 -14.69
N GLN A 108 -12.33 -7.79 -13.80
CA GLN A 108 -11.98 -7.39 -12.42
C GLN A 108 -11.15 -8.46 -11.74
N LYS A 109 -9.97 -8.07 -11.26
CA LYS A 109 -9.12 -8.92 -10.42
C LYS A 109 -9.37 -8.65 -8.95
N HIS A 110 -9.10 -9.64 -8.12
CA HIS A 110 -9.30 -9.57 -6.67
C HIS A 110 -8.04 -10.00 -5.92
N MET A 111 -7.67 -9.24 -4.90
CA MET A 111 -6.54 -9.54 -4.01
C MET A 111 -7.03 -9.81 -2.60
N LYS A 112 -6.64 -10.96 -2.04
CA LYS A 112 -6.78 -11.25 -0.62
C LYS A 112 -5.62 -10.59 0.14
N LEU A 113 -5.96 -9.67 1.02
CA LEU A 113 -5.03 -9.08 1.98
C LEU A 113 -4.96 -9.97 3.22
N SER A 114 -3.76 -10.46 3.54
CA SER A 114 -3.44 -11.06 4.84
C SER A 114 -2.86 -9.96 5.71
N LEU A 115 -3.62 -9.54 6.73
CA LEU A 115 -3.31 -8.39 7.56
C LEU A 115 -2.68 -8.87 8.86
N TRP A 116 -1.49 -8.34 9.14
CA TRP A 116 -0.72 -8.62 10.36
C TRP A 116 -0.72 -7.34 11.19
N ASP A 117 -1.60 -7.28 12.19
CA ASP A 117 -1.63 -6.18 13.15
C ASP A 117 -0.52 -6.38 14.18
N THR A 118 0.41 -5.44 14.30
CA THR A 118 1.58 -5.59 15.19
C THR A 118 1.47 -4.75 16.46
N ALA A 119 1.99 -5.26 17.57
CA ALA A 119 2.13 -4.49 18.79
C ALA A 119 3.02 -3.24 18.56
N GLY A 120 2.52 -2.08 18.97
CA GLY A 120 3.24 -0.80 18.81
C GLY A 120 4.13 -0.41 19.99
N GLN A 121 4.31 -1.27 20.99
CA GLN A 121 5.17 -0.97 22.12
C GLN A 121 6.62 -1.34 21.82
N GLU A 122 7.53 -0.44 22.18
CA GLU A 122 8.97 -0.61 22.02
C GLU A 122 9.53 -1.90 22.64
N THR A 123 8.96 -2.35 23.78
CA THR A 123 9.34 -3.60 24.45
C THR A 123 9.15 -4.85 23.59
N TYR A 124 8.25 -4.80 22.59
CA TYR A 124 7.96 -5.91 21.68
C TYR A 124 8.61 -5.77 20.30
N LYS A 125 9.54 -4.83 20.10
CA LYS A 125 10.19 -4.61 18.79
C LYS A 125 10.88 -5.86 18.24
N SER A 126 11.54 -6.67 19.08
CA SER A 126 12.20 -7.90 18.63
C SER A 126 11.21 -8.95 18.10
N VAL A 127 10.07 -9.10 18.77
CA VAL A 127 8.98 -10.01 18.36
C VAL A 127 8.31 -9.49 17.08
N THR A 128 8.06 -8.18 17.02
CA THR A 128 7.41 -7.49 15.89
C THR A 128 8.19 -7.62 14.59
N ARG A 129 9.53 -7.50 14.65
CA ARG A 129 10.43 -7.59 13.51
C ARG A 129 10.33 -8.93 12.76
N SER A 130 10.04 -10.03 13.45
CA SER A 130 9.87 -11.36 12.82
C SER A 130 8.73 -11.39 11.79
N TYR A 131 7.74 -10.50 11.93
CA TYR A 131 6.56 -10.44 11.07
C TYR A 131 6.78 -9.60 9.81
N PHE A 132 7.84 -8.80 9.74
CA PHE A 132 8.15 -7.98 8.55
C PHE A 132 8.63 -8.82 7.37
N ARG A 133 9.24 -9.97 7.65
CA ARG A 133 9.73 -10.87 6.62
C ARG A 133 8.59 -11.35 5.71
N GLY A 134 8.80 -11.24 4.40
CA GLY A 134 7.81 -11.59 3.38
C GLY A 134 6.57 -10.69 3.41
N ALA A 135 6.62 -9.50 4.01
CA ALA A 135 5.59 -8.49 3.80
C ALA A 135 5.80 -7.80 2.45
N SER A 136 4.74 -7.67 1.67
CA SER A 136 4.75 -6.98 0.37
C SER A 136 4.14 -5.58 0.45
N GLY A 137 3.37 -5.32 1.51
CA GLY A 137 2.82 -4.01 1.80
C GLY A 137 2.90 -3.65 3.28
N ALA A 138 2.91 -2.37 3.59
CA ALA A 138 2.81 -1.86 4.95
C ALA A 138 1.94 -0.61 5.05
N LEU A 139 1.17 -0.52 6.13
CA LEU A 139 0.59 0.72 6.60
C LEU A 139 1.45 1.22 7.76
N LEU A 140 2.03 2.39 7.59
CA LEU A 140 2.87 3.05 8.59
C LEU A 140 2.02 4.12 9.28
N VAL A 141 1.56 3.83 10.50
CA VAL A 141 0.47 4.55 11.16
C VAL A 141 0.98 5.44 12.27
N PHE A 142 0.57 6.71 12.25
CA PHE A 142 0.74 7.64 13.36
C PHE A 142 -0.62 8.26 13.74
N ASP A 143 -0.67 8.91 14.91
CA ASP A 143 -1.83 9.66 15.39
C ASP A 143 -1.64 11.14 15.07
N ILE A 144 -2.54 11.74 14.27
CA ILE A 144 -2.41 13.14 13.85
C ILE A 144 -2.48 14.13 15.03
N SER A 145 -3.05 13.71 16.17
CA SER A 145 -3.14 14.52 17.38
C SER A 145 -2.02 14.23 18.37
N ARG A 146 -0.95 13.53 17.94
CA ARG A 146 0.16 13.14 18.82
C ARG A 146 1.48 13.14 18.06
N ARG A 147 2.11 14.30 17.95
CA ARG A 147 3.35 14.54 17.20
C ARG A 147 4.50 13.57 17.50
N PRO A 148 4.75 13.11 18.75
CA PRO A 148 5.78 12.10 18.99
C PRO A 148 5.60 10.83 18.15
N THR A 149 4.35 10.41 17.90
CA THR A 149 4.08 9.22 17.07
C THR A 149 4.47 9.42 15.61
N PHE A 150 4.42 10.67 15.11
CA PHE A 150 4.91 11.02 13.78
C PHE A 150 6.44 11.08 13.72
N ALA A 151 7.10 11.56 14.77
CA ALA A 151 8.56 11.58 14.82
C ALA A 151 9.15 10.15 14.74
N HIS A 152 8.53 9.18 15.39
CA HIS A 152 8.99 7.78 15.40
C HIS A 152 8.70 7.01 14.10
N VAL A 153 7.90 7.57 13.18
CA VAL A 153 7.63 6.97 11.86
C VAL A 153 8.93 6.67 11.11
N GLN A 154 9.96 7.52 11.27
CA GLN A 154 11.28 7.32 10.66
C GLN A 154 11.93 6.02 11.12
N ASP A 155 11.92 5.75 12.43
CA ASP A 155 12.52 4.56 13.01
C ASP A 155 11.76 3.30 12.61
N TRP A 156 10.43 3.38 12.59
CA TRP A 156 9.57 2.29 12.11
C TRP A 156 9.82 1.96 10.64
N LEU A 157 10.01 2.97 9.78
CA LEU A 157 10.33 2.76 8.38
C LEU A 157 11.72 2.14 8.19
N ALA A 158 12.71 2.58 8.96
CA ALA A 158 14.06 2.01 8.93
C ALA A 158 14.05 0.54 9.34
N ASP A 159 13.38 0.21 10.44
CA ASP A 159 13.22 -1.16 10.93
C ASP A 159 12.49 -2.05 9.91
N LEU A 160 11.44 -1.53 9.26
CA LEU A 160 10.72 -2.25 8.21
C LEU A 160 11.63 -2.58 7.03
N ARG A 161 12.33 -1.58 6.50
CA ARG A 161 13.19 -1.73 5.31
C ARG A 161 14.41 -2.62 5.55
N ALA A 162 14.86 -2.75 6.79
CA ALA A 162 15.96 -3.65 7.13
C ALA A 162 15.58 -5.15 7.03
N ILE A 163 14.29 -5.49 7.01
CA ILE A 163 13.81 -6.89 7.19
C ILE A 163 12.81 -7.31 6.10
N ALA A 164 12.00 -6.38 5.60
CA ALA A 164 10.99 -6.65 4.58
C ALA A 164 11.59 -6.85 3.19
N GLU A 165 10.73 -7.19 2.23
CA GLU A 165 11.11 -7.29 0.82
C GLU A 165 11.58 -5.93 0.28
N THR A 166 12.55 -5.93 -0.65
CA THR A 166 13.16 -4.71 -1.19
C THR A 166 12.14 -3.76 -1.83
N ASP A 167 11.13 -4.32 -2.50
CA ASP A 167 10.05 -3.59 -3.16
C ASP A 167 8.76 -3.51 -2.31
N ILE A 168 8.89 -3.46 -0.98
CA ILE A 168 7.73 -3.30 -0.10
C ILE A 168 7.01 -1.97 -0.39
N VAL A 169 5.69 -2.07 -0.62
CA VAL A 169 4.83 -0.91 -0.82
C VAL A 169 4.41 -0.35 0.53
N VAL A 170 4.77 0.90 0.82
CA VAL A 170 4.42 1.55 2.09
C VAL A 170 3.46 2.71 1.83
N VAL A 171 2.38 2.81 2.60
CA VAL A 171 1.52 4.01 2.70
C VAL A 171 1.65 4.60 4.09
N LEU A 172 1.86 5.92 4.17
CA LEU A 172 1.85 6.64 5.44
C LEU A 172 0.42 6.96 5.82
N VAL A 173 0.03 6.65 7.05
CA VAL A 173 -1.35 6.79 7.54
C VAL A 173 -1.40 7.71 8.74
N GLY A 174 -2.06 8.86 8.56
CA GLY A 174 -2.41 9.77 9.65
C GLY A 174 -3.78 9.40 10.19
N ASN A 175 -3.81 8.64 11.28
CA ASN A 175 -5.06 8.17 11.85
C ASN A 175 -5.65 9.16 12.86
N LYS A 176 -6.94 8.98 13.17
CA LYS A 176 -7.75 9.81 14.07
C LYS A 176 -8.03 11.21 13.53
N SER A 177 -8.22 11.31 12.22
CA SER A 177 -8.69 12.55 11.55
C SER A 177 -9.98 13.12 12.14
N ASP A 178 -10.82 12.29 12.77
CA ASP A 178 -12.01 12.72 13.49
C ASP A 178 -11.71 13.69 14.66
N LEU A 179 -10.50 13.67 15.21
CA LEU A 179 -10.05 14.61 16.27
C LEU A 179 -9.64 15.98 15.72
N ALA A 180 -9.52 16.14 14.40
CA ALA A 180 -9.23 17.42 13.76
C ALA A 180 -10.49 18.12 13.20
N ALA A 181 -11.64 17.43 13.15
CA ALA A 181 -12.87 17.94 12.55
C ALA A 181 -13.88 18.53 13.57
N GLY A 182 -13.60 18.43 14.88
CA GLY A 182 -14.47 18.93 15.94
C GLY A 182 -14.24 20.40 16.32
N GLU A 183 -15.00 20.89 17.30
CA GLU A 183 -14.89 22.28 17.82
C GLU A 183 -13.49 22.58 18.37
N GLU A 184 -12.83 21.57 18.93
CA GLU A 184 -11.44 21.64 19.37
C GLU A 184 -10.58 20.81 18.41
N ASN A 185 -9.90 21.50 17.48
CA ASN A 185 -8.97 20.85 16.55
C ASN A 185 -7.70 20.42 17.31
N LYS A 186 -7.56 19.11 17.53
CA LYS A 186 -6.41 18.51 18.26
C LYS A 186 -5.23 18.17 17.37
N ARG A 187 -5.24 18.60 16.10
CA ARG A 187 -4.17 18.27 15.14
C ARG A 187 -2.84 18.87 15.57
N GLU A 188 -1.83 18.02 15.68
CA GLU A 188 -0.45 18.42 15.90
C GLU A 188 0.43 18.25 14.66
N VAL A 189 -0.02 17.45 13.68
CA VAL A 189 0.68 17.16 12.42
C VAL A 189 -0.19 17.56 11.22
N THR A 190 0.33 18.45 10.38
CA THR A 190 -0.34 18.96 9.18
C THR A 190 -0.32 17.96 8.03
N VAL A 191 -1.28 18.07 7.11
CA VAL A 191 -1.29 17.25 5.88
C VAL A 191 -0.02 17.47 5.07
N LYS A 192 0.36 18.75 4.87
CA LYS A 192 1.53 19.13 4.08
C LYS A 192 2.83 18.52 4.60
N GLU A 193 3.08 18.57 5.92
CA GLU A 193 4.33 18.01 6.46
C GLU A 193 4.38 16.48 6.32
N ALA A 194 3.24 15.80 6.43
CA ALA A 194 3.15 14.36 6.28
C ALA A 194 3.34 13.93 4.81
N GLU A 195 2.77 14.68 3.86
CA GLU A 195 2.98 14.48 2.42
C GLU A 195 4.44 14.71 2.02
N GLU A 196 5.05 15.81 2.48
CA GLU A 196 6.47 16.11 2.24
C GLU A 196 7.38 15.04 2.86
N TRP A 197 7.04 14.52 4.03
CA TRP A 197 7.77 13.41 4.64
C TRP A 197 7.64 12.13 3.82
N ALA A 198 6.43 11.79 3.35
CA ALA A 198 6.19 10.59 2.55
C ALA A 198 6.99 10.64 1.23
N ALA A 199 6.95 11.77 0.53
CA ALA A 199 7.69 11.99 -0.70
C ALA A 199 9.20 11.86 -0.49
N ARG A 200 9.76 12.52 0.53
CA ARG A 200 11.20 12.47 0.84
C ARG A 200 11.70 11.08 1.19
N ASN A 201 10.85 10.24 1.77
CA ASN A 201 11.23 8.91 2.21
C ASN A 201 10.88 7.80 1.21
N GLY A 202 10.35 8.11 0.02
CA GLY A 202 9.95 7.11 -0.96
C GLY A 202 8.80 6.23 -0.47
N VAL A 203 7.86 6.81 0.28
CA VAL A 203 6.60 6.19 0.67
C VAL A 203 5.55 6.54 -0.39
N LEU A 204 4.68 5.58 -0.74
CA LEU A 204 3.78 5.68 -1.90
C LEU A 204 2.95 6.97 -1.88
N GLU A 205 2.29 7.22 -0.76
CA GLU A 205 1.49 8.43 -0.51
C GLU A 205 1.15 8.54 0.98
N TYR A 206 0.59 9.69 1.34
CA TYR A 206 -0.02 9.94 2.64
C TYR A 206 -1.54 9.84 2.54
N VAL A 207 -2.16 9.14 3.51
CA VAL A 207 -3.61 9.01 3.62
C VAL A 207 -4.05 9.33 5.05
N GLU A 208 -4.99 10.27 5.20
CA GLU A 208 -5.69 10.45 6.45
C GLU A 208 -6.82 9.44 6.61
N THR A 209 -6.94 8.91 7.83
CA THR A 209 -7.95 7.91 8.19
C THR A 209 -8.61 8.22 9.51
N SER A 210 -9.83 7.72 9.71
CA SER A 210 -10.43 7.58 11.02
C SER A 210 -11.01 6.18 11.15
N ALA A 211 -10.44 5.35 12.02
CA ALA A 211 -11.05 4.08 12.37
C ALA A 211 -12.44 4.25 13.02
N LYS A 212 -12.70 5.41 13.65
CA LYS A 212 -13.96 5.73 14.33
C LYS A 212 -15.09 6.02 13.34
N SER A 213 -14.86 6.85 12.32
CA SER A 213 -15.87 7.14 11.29
C SER A 213 -15.84 6.14 10.13
N GLY A 214 -14.70 5.50 9.88
CA GLY A 214 -14.43 4.67 8.69
C GLY A 214 -13.82 5.45 7.53
N GLU A 215 -13.70 6.77 7.65
CA GLU A 215 -13.15 7.63 6.59
C GLU A 215 -11.71 7.25 6.25
N GLY A 216 -11.41 7.17 4.96
CA GLY A 216 -10.08 6.90 4.43
C GLY A 216 -9.56 5.48 4.65
N VAL A 217 -10.21 4.65 5.47
CA VAL A 217 -9.72 3.30 5.83
C VAL A 217 -9.64 2.41 4.60
N GLU A 218 -10.74 2.24 3.86
CA GLU A 218 -10.73 1.41 2.64
C GLU A 218 -9.71 1.90 1.63
N ARG A 219 -9.63 3.23 1.44
CA ARG A 219 -8.65 3.87 0.55
C ARG A 219 -7.23 3.48 0.93
N ALA A 220 -6.82 3.64 2.20
CA ALA A 220 -5.45 3.35 2.63
C ALA A 220 -5.00 1.92 2.29
N PHE A 221 -5.84 0.92 2.55
CA PHE A 221 -5.53 -0.48 2.23
C PHE A 221 -5.61 -0.77 0.73
N ALA A 222 -6.58 -0.20 0.02
CA ALA A 222 -6.73 -0.39 -1.42
C ALA A 222 -5.55 0.19 -2.21
N ARG A 223 -5.01 1.35 -1.80
CA ARG A 223 -3.82 1.96 -2.44
C ARG A 223 -2.59 1.05 -2.37
N VAL A 224 -2.38 0.37 -1.23
CA VAL A 224 -1.32 -0.63 -1.11
C VAL A 224 -1.59 -1.82 -2.04
N ALA A 225 -2.81 -2.36 -2.03
CA ALA A 225 -3.20 -3.52 -2.84
C ALA A 225 -3.02 -3.27 -4.35
N GLU A 226 -3.44 -2.10 -4.82
CA GLU A 226 -3.32 -1.73 -6.22
C GLU A 226 -1.89 -1.52 -6.66
N ARG A 227 -1.06 -0.85 -5.85
CA ARG A 227 0.34 -0.69 -6.20
C ARG A 227 1.06 -2.05 -6.24
N ILE A 228 0.70 -2.98 -5.35
CA ILE A 228 1.20 -4.36 -5.42
C ILE A 228 0.73 -5.01 -6.72
N TYR A 229 -0.54 -4.87 -7.10
CA TYR A 229 -1.05 -5.38 -8.37
C TYR A 229 -0.30 -4.82 -9.59
N GLU A 230 -0.04 -3.51 -9.64
CA GLU A 230 0.75 -2.88 -10.71
C GLU A 230 2.16 -3.47 -10.79
N ASN A 231 2.80 -3.71 -9.64
CA ASN A 231 4.11 -4.35 -9.57
C ASN A 231 4.07 -5.81 -10.06
N ILE A 232 2.96 -6.55 -9.84
CA ILE A 232 2.74 -7.89 -10.41
C ILE A 232 2.68 -7.81 -11.93
N GLU A 233 1.86 -6.91 -12.46
CA GLU A 233 1.69 -6.74 -13.92
C GLU A 233 3.00 -6.27 -14.59
N ALA A 234 3.81 -5.50 -13.87
CA ALA A 234 5.15 -5.10 -14.30
C ALA A 234 6.22 -6.22 -14.18
N GLY A 235 5.86 -7.41 -13.67
CA GLY A 235 6.76 -8.55 -13.55
C GLY A 235 7.78 -8.43 -12.42
N LYS A 236 7.57 -7.56 -11.42
CA LYS A 236 8.51 -7.36 -10.30
C LYS A 236 8.41 -8.44 -9.22
N TYR A 237 7.35 -9.24 -9.20
CA TYR A 237 7.16 -10.31 -8.23
C TYR A 237 7.25 -11.69 -8.89
N ASP A 238 8.05 -12.57 -8.30
CA ASP A 238 7.92 -14.01 -8.54
C ASP A 238 6.76 -14.56 -7.70
N LEU A 239 5.65 -14.89 -8.37
CA LEU A 239 4.43 -15.38 -7.74
C LEU A 239 4.51 -16.84 -7.25
N TYR A 240 5.58 -17.56 -7.61
CA TYR A 240 5.82 -18.95 -7.22
C TYR A 240 6.86 -19.11 -6.12
N ASP A 241 7.64 -18.05 -5.82
CA ASP A 241 8.56 -18.07 -4.69
C ASP A 241 7.78 -18.13 -3.36
N ARG A 242 8.06 -19.16 -2.56
CA ARG A 242 7.45 -19.36 -1.24
C ARG A 242 7.82 -18.26 -0.25
N ARG A 243 8.93 -17.55 -0.47
CA ARG A 243 9.42 -16.44 0.36
C ARG A 243 8.74 -15.12 0.01
N SER A 244 8.22 -14.99 -1.21
CA SER A 244 7.47 -13.81 -1.65
C SER A 244 6.21 -13.60 -0.81
N GLY A 245 5.99 -12.35 -0.43
CA GLY A 245 4.77 -11.92 0.24
C GLY A 245 3.54 -11.83 -0.66
N VAL A 246 3.74 -11.94 -1.99
CA VAL A 246 2.67 -11.98 -3.00
C VAL A 246 2.62 -13.37 -3.62
N LYS A 247 1.42 -13.95 -3.74
CA LYS A 247 1.25 -15.27 -4.36
C LYS A 247 0.05 -15.33 -5.29
N GLY A 248 0.17 -16.11 -6.36
CA GLY A 248 -0.92 -16.40 -7.31
C GLY A 248 -1.91 -17.47 -6.82
N PRO A 249 -2.97 -17.77 -7.60
CA PRO A 249 -3.99 -18.75 -7.22
C PRO A 249 -3.38 -20.15 -7.10
N GLY A 250 -3.63 -20.85 -5.98
CA GLY A 250 -3.28 -22.27 -5.80
C GLY A 250 -1.97 -22.56 -5.05
N THR A 251 -1.13 -21.56 -4.80
CA THR A 251 0.17 -21.71 -4.10
C THR A 251 0.05 -21.83 -2.56
N GLY A 252 -1.15 -21.66 -2.01
CA GLY A 252 -1.42 -21.63 -0.57
C GLY A 252 -2.07 -22.88 0.04
N GLN A 253 -2.34 -23.95 -0.73
CA GLN A 253 -3.18 -25.06 -0.26
C GLN A 253 -2.42 -26.34 0.20
N GLN A 254 -1.11 -26.42 0.03
CA GLN A 254 -0.30 -27.54 0.56
C GLN A 254 0.42 -27.14 1.85
N GLY A 255 -0.33 -27.06 2.95
CA GLY A 255 0.26 -26.72 4.24
C GLY A 255 -0.69 -26.87 5.43
N ARG A 256 -1.73 -27.69 5.33
CA ARG A 256 -2.50 -28.11 6.50
C ARG A 256 -1.80 -29.34 7.09
N VAL A 257 -0.85 -29.12 8.00
CA VAL A 257 -0.37 -30.18 8.89
C VAL A 257 -1.59 -30.76 9.61
N LYS A 258 -1.97 -31.99 9.25
CA LYS A 258 -2.92 -32.79 10.01
C LYS A 258 -2.21 -33.17 11.31
N PHE A 259 -2.50 -32.49 12.41
CA PHE A 259 -2.33 -33.09 13.72
C PHE A 259 -3.41 -34.16 13.86
N GLY A 260 -3.07 -35.39 13.47
CA GLY A 260 -3.81 -36.58 13.86
C GLY A 260 -3.53 -36.83 15.32
N GLY A 261 -4.57 -36.75 16.15
CA GLY A 261 -4.49 -37.17 17.53
C GLY A 261 -4.42 -38.69 17.61
N GLU A 262 -3.44 -39.19 18.36
CA GLU A 262 -3.56 -40.46 19.08
C GLU A 262 -3.18 -40.20 20.53
N ALA A 263 -4.21 -40.15 21.39
CA ALA A 263 -4.07 -40.33 22.81
C ALA A 263 -4.16 -41.83 23.10
N GLY A 264 -3.16 -42.42 23.76
CA GLY A 264 -3.29 -43.81 24.20
C GLY A 264 -2.04 -44.51 24.72
N LYS A 265 -1.77 -44.32 26.02
CA LYS A 265 -1.19 -45.27 27.00
C LYS A 265 0.25 -45.81 26.85
N ALA A 266 1.09 -45.43 27.81
CA ALA A 266 1.92 -46.33 28.63
C ALA A 266 2.26 -45.56 29.94
N ALA A 267 1.69 -45.91 31.10
CA ALA A 267 2.08 -46.98 32.03
C ALA A 267 3.38 -46.70 32.82
N ALA A 268 3.31 -46.99 34.11
CA ALA A 268 4.06 -46.47 35.24
C ALA A 268 5.48 -47.04 35.48
N ALA A 269 6.09 -46.54 36.57
CA ALA A 269 7.35 -46.89 37.25
C ALA A 269 8.57 -46.06 36.77
N GLY A 270 9.44 -45.51 37.63
CA GLY A 270 9.65 -45.58 39.07
C GLY A 270 10.98 -44.86 39.38
N CYS A 271 11.16 -44.40 40.61
CA CYS A 271 12.34 -43.67 41.10
C CYS A 271 13.68 -44.42 40.91
N CYS A 272 14.74 -43.64 40.69
CA CYS A 272 16.02 -43.60 41.45
C CYS A 272 16.87 -42.43 40.92
#